data_AF-A0A067MZE3-F1
#
_entry.id   AF-A0A067MZE3-F1
#
_cell.length_a   1.000
_cell.length_b   1.000
_cell.length_c   1.000
_cell.angle_alpha   90.00
_cell.angle_beta   90.00
_cell.angle_gamma   90.00
#
_symmetry.space_group_name_H-M   'P 1'
#
loop_
_entity.id
_entity.type
_entity.pdbx_description
1 polymer ?
#
loop_
_entity_poly.entity_id
_entity_poly.type
_entity_poly.pdbx_seq_one_letter_code
_entity_poly.pdbx_strand_id
1 'polypeptide(L)'
;MSYSRSPLFAAFPIHSVSDKVDSSKAAVADKVDALKAPVAEKVNALAAPAPTGVDLYARFAFAGAVCCSVTHGALTPVDVVKTRIQLEPEVYNRGMITAFRQVVSKEGAGALLTGLGPTALGYALQGAFKFGGYEFWKKTAIDQLGVEKASENRQAIYLGASAIAEFFADIALCPLEATRIRLVSQPEFAGGLASGFARIAREEGIAGFYSGFGPILFKQVPYTMAKFYVYEVVFEKAVAGTGKPKSELAPSTISALNLGSGLMAGFAAAIISQPADTLLSKINKTKALPGETVTGRLVKMAGALGVKGLFTGLGARLVMVGTLTAGQFAIYGDIKRVLGATAGVEIAKVTTVA
;
A
#
# COMPACT_ATOMS: atom_id res chain seq x y z
N MET A 1 78.43 -73.57 7.99
CA MET A 1 78.09 -72.77 6.79
C MET A 1 77.10 -71.69 7.21
N SER A 2 77.46 -70.43 6.99
CA SER A 2 76.72 -69.23 7.40
C SER A 2 75.46 -69.04 6.54
N TYR A 3 74.32 -68.68 7.16
CA TYR A 3 73.24 -67.98 6.47
C TYR A 3 72.63 -66.91 7.38
N SER A 4 72.78 -65.66 6.96
CA SER A 4 72.23 -64.44 7.54
C SER A 4 70.72 -64.35 7.30
N ARG A 5 69.95 -63.91 8.31
CA ARG A 5 68.61 -63.33 8.15
C ARG A 5 68.45 -62.09 9.03
N SER A 6 67.95 -61.03 8.39
CA SER A 6 67.73 -59.65 8.83
C SER A 6 66.63 -59.46 9.90
N PRO A 7 66.64 -58.36 10.67
CA PRO A 7 65.60 -58.04 11.64
C PRO A 7 64.50 -57.20 10.96
N LEU A 8 63.25 -57.64 11.04
CA LEU A 8 62.07 -56.85 10.71
C LEU A 8 61.03 -57.11 11.79
N PHE A 9 60.32 -56.04 12.17
CA PHE A 9 59.35 -55.91 13.28
C PHE A 9 59.91 -55.38 14.60
N ALA A 10 60.22 -54.08 14.61
CA ALA A 10 60.07 -53.24 15.80
C ALA A 10 58.66 -52.63 15.80
N ALA A 11 57.95 -52.73 16.92
CA ALA A 11 56.59 -52.25 17.12
C ALA A 11 56.52 -50.71 17.10
N PHE A 12 55.62 -50.14 16.29
CA PHE A 12 55.25 -48.72 16.36
C PHE A 12 54.25 -48.50 17.52
N PRO A 13 54.42 -47.45 18.35
CA PRO A 13 53.53 -47.20 19.48
C PRO A 13 52.22 -46.55 19.00
N ILE A 14 51.10 -47.24 19.19
CA ILE A 14 49.75 -46.81 18.78
C ILE A 14 49.21 -45.64 19.65
N HIS A 15 49.86 -45.32 20.77
CA HIS A 15 49.38 -44.29 21.71
C HIS A 15 49.49 -42.84 21.19
N SER A 16 50.47 -42.49 20.35
CA SER A 16 50.73 -41.07 20.02
C SER A 16 49.77 -40.44 19.00
N VAL A 17 48.91 -41.25 18.37
CA VAL A 17 47.96 -40.77 17.35
C VAL A 17 46.61 -40.41 17.99
N SER A 18 46.16 -41.18 18.99
CA SER A 18 44.90 -40.88 19.71
C SER A 18 44.99 -39.54 20.43
N ASP A 19 46.08 -39.30 21.17
CA ASP A 19 46.25 -38.08 21.96
C ASP A 19 46.27 -36.82 21.07
N LYS A 20 46.84 -36.91 19.86
CA LYS A 20 46.83 -35.81 18.87
C LYS A 20 45.46 -35.59 18.23
N VAL A 21 44.66 -36.65 18.08
CA VAL A 21 43.30 -36.56 17.55
C VAL A 21 42.38 -35.95 18.61
N ASP A 22 42.52 -36.34 19.86
CA ASP A 22 41.70 -35.83 20.96
C ASP A 22 42.03 -34.38 21.32
N SER A 23 43.32 -34.00 21.29
CA SER A 23 43.72 -32.59 21.44
C SER A 23 43.21 -31.71 20.30
N SER A 24 43.16 -32.24 19.07
CA SER A 24 42.64 -31.52 17.91
C SER A 24 41.12 -31.38 17.97
N LYS A 25 40.39 -32.38 18.47
CA LYS A 25 38.94 -32.29 18.69
C LYS A 25 38.59 -31.26 19.77
N ALA A 26 39.34 -31.23 20.88
CA ALA A 26 39.15 -30.23 21.94
C ALA A 26 39.40 -28.81 21.44
N ALA A 27 40.49 -28.59 20.69
CA ALA A 27 40.80 -27.28 20.10
C ALA A 27 39.78 -26.81 19.05
N VAL A 28 39.15 -27.75 18.33
CA VAL A 28 38.05 -27.44 17.40
C VAL A 28 36.75 -27.14 18.16
N ALA A 29 36.45 -27.87 19.24
CA ALA A 29 35.30 -27.61 20.09
C ALA A 29 35.38 -26.21 20.74
N ASP A 30 36.53 -25.85 21.31
CA ASP A 30 36.75 -24.52 21.90
C ASP A 30 36.64 -23.40 20.86
N LYS A 31 37.12 -23.61 19.63
CA LYS A 31 36.95 -22.63 18.54
C LYS A 31 35.50 -22.52 18.09
N VAL A 32 34.75 -23.63 18.06
CA VAL A 32 33.33 -23.66 17.73
C VAL A 32 32.51 -22.96 18.81
N ASP A 33 32.83 -23.16 20.09
CA ASP A 33 32.14 -22.49 21.20
C ASP A 33 32.50 -21.00 21.32
N ALA A 34 33.76 -20.64 21.03
CA ALA A 34 34.19 -19.24 20.91
C ALA A 34 33.55 -18.51 19.71
N LEU A 35 33.12 -19.24 18.67
CA LEU A 35 32.36 -18.71 17.54
C LEU A 35 30.85 -18.63 17.84
N LYS A 36 30.31 -19.48 18.73
CA LYS A 36 28.89 -19.47 19.12
C LYS A 36 28.51 -18.22 19.91
N ALA A 37 29.37 -17.73 20.81
CA ALA A 37 29.08 -16.53 21.61
C ALA A 37 28.86 -15.24 20.76
N PRO A 38 29.76 -14.85 19.84
CA PRO A 38 29.56 -13.68 18.98
C PRO A 38 28.48 -13.89 17.91
N VAL A 39 28.17 -15.14 17.54
CA VAL A 39 27.04 -15.47 16.66
C VAL A 39 25.72 -15.37 17.42
N ALA A 40 25.63 -15.85 18.66
CA ALA A 40 24.45 -15.72 19.50
C ALA A 40 24.15 -14.26 19.85
N GLU A 41 25.17 -13.43 20.09
CA GLU A 41 25.03 -12.00 20.30
C GLU A 41 24.56 -11.27 19.03
N LYS A 42 25.08 -11.63 17.85
CA LYS A 42 24.60 -11.11 16.56
C LYS A 42 23.19 -11.61 16.20
N VAL A 43 22.83 -12.84 16.56
CA VAL A 43 21.50 -13.43 16.38
C VAL A 43 20.48 -12.77 17.31
N ASN A 44 20.86 -12.44 18.55
CA ASN A 44 20.03 -11.68 19.48
C ASN A 44 19.92 -10.20 19.09
N ALA A 45 20.97 -9.59 18.52
CA ALA A 45 20.90 -8.25 17.95
C ALA A 45 20.04 -8.17 16.66
N LEU A 46 19.87 -9.29 15.96
CA LEU A 46 18.92 -9.46 14.84
C LEU A 46 17.49 -9.80 15.31
N ALA A 47 17.31 -10.15 16.58
CA ALA A 47 16.03 -10.43 17.21
C ALA A 47 15.62 -9.28 18.13
N ALA A 48 15.56 -8.05 17.60
CA ALA A 48 14.77 -7.02 18.25
C ALA A 48 13.34 -7.57 18.47
N PRO A 49 12.75 -7.41 19.66
CA PRO A 49 11.41 -7.91 19.93
C PRO A 49 10.46 -7.40 18.85
N ALA A 50 9.57 -8.28 18.38
CA ALA A 50 8.62 -7.92 17.33
C ALA A 50 7.90 -6.61 17.74
N PRO A 51 7.81 -5.63 16.85
CA PRO A 51 7.21 -4.34 17.19
C PRO A 51 5.78 -4.56 17.68
N THR A 52 5.42 -3.92 18.78
CA THR A 52 4.09 -4.01 19.40
C THR A 52 3.52 -2.63 19.68
N GLY A 53 2.20 -2.57 19.89
CA GLY A 53 1.51 -1.33 20.26
C GLY A 53 1.77 -0.20 19.25
N VAL A 54 2.11 0.98 19.75
CA VAL A 54 2.30 2.19 18.95
C VAL A 54 3.40 2.04 17.90
N ASP A 55 4.52 1.38 18.22
CA ASP A 55 5.63 1.17 17.29
C ASP A 55 5.20 0.35 16.07
N LEU A 56 4.41 -0.71 16.27
CA LEU A 56 3.88 -1.52 15.18
C LEU A 56 3.01 -0.71 14.22
N TYR A 57 2.06 0.06 14.76
CA TYR A 57 1.17 0.88 13.94
C TYR A 57 1.89 2.05 13.27
N ALA A 58 2.90 2.62 13.91
CA ALA A 58 3.75 3.63 13.29
C ALA A 58 4.51 3.07 12.08
N ARG A 59 5.00 1.83 12.15
CA ARG A 59 5.63 1.15 11.01
C ARG A 59 4.64 0.86 9.88
N PHE A 60 3.41 0.45 10.19
CA PHE A 60 2.34 0.31 9.18
C PHE A 60 1.99 1.66 8.54
N ALA A 61 1.85 2.71 9.35
CA ALA A 61 1.59 4.06 8.86
C ALA A 61 2.73 4.55 7.95
N PHE A 62 3.98 4.37 8.35
CA PHE A 62 5.13 4.73 7.52
C PHE A 62 5.18 3.95 6.20
N ALA A 63 4.97 2.62 6.24
CA ALA A 63 4.90 1.80 5.03
C ALA A 63 3.79 2.26 4.09
N GLY A 64 2.62 2.58 4.64
CA GLY A 64 1.48 3.14 3.92
C GLY A 64 1.78 4.52 3.31
N ALA A 65 2.46 5.38 4.06
CA ALA A 65 2.85 6.71 3.61
C ALA A 65 3.78 6.63 2.39
N VAL A 66 4.82 5.81 2.48
CA VAL A 66 5.79 5.64 1.39
C VAL A 66 5.12 5.02 0.17
N CYS A 67 4.34 3.94 0.32
CA CYS A 67 3.74 3.27 -0.83
C CYS A 67 2.75 4.18 -1.58
N CYS A 68 1.90 4.92 -0.87
CA CYS A 68 0.96 5.85 -1.48
C CYS A 68 1.68 7.06 -2.09
N SER A 69 2.65 7.66 -1.38
CA SER A 69 3.39 8.81 -1.89
C SER A 69 4.15 8.49 -3.19
N VAL A 70 4.85 7.34 -3.23
CA VAL A 70 5.60 6.90 -4.42
C VAL A 70 4.66 6.61 -5.58
N THR A 71 3.60 5.83 -5.36
CA THR A 71 2.69 5.43 -6.44
C THR A 71 1.90 6.60 -7.02
N HIS A 72 1.39 7.50 -6.18
CA HIS A 72 0.67 8.68 -6.65
C HIS A 72 1.62 9.76 -7.19
N GLY A 73 2.79 9.93 -6.57
CA GLY A 73 3.85 10.79 -7.08
C GLY A 73 4.25 10.41 -8.51
N ALA A 74 4.49 9.12 -8.75
CA ALA A 74 4.81 8.59 -10.09
C ALA A 74 3.68 8.81 -11.12
N LEU A 75 2.42 8.88 -10.68
CA LEU A 75 1.27 9.15 -11.55
C LEU A 75 0.92 10.64 -11.70
N THR A 76 1.65 11.55 -11.05
CA THR A 76 1.42 13.00 -11.16
C THR A 76 1.37 13.48 -12.63
N PRO A 77 2.28 13.05 -13.53
CA PRO A 77 2.20 13.43 -14.95
C PRO A 77 0.90 13.00 -15.63
N VAL A 78 0.42 11.80 -15.31
CA VAL A 78 -0.84 11.27 -15.84
C VAL A 78 -2.01 12.09 -15.33
N ASP A 79 -1.99 12.46 -14.06
CA ASP A 79 -3.07 13.24 -13.48
C ASP A 79 -3.09 14.68 -13.98
N VAL A 80 -1.94 15.32 -14.21
CA VAL A 80 -1.86 16.66 -14.83
C VAL A 80 -2.50 16.62 -16.22
N VAL A 81 -2.10 15.67 -17.06
CA VAL A 81 -2.66 15.53 -18.42
C VAL A 81 -4.15 15.23 -18.38
N LYS A 82 -4.59 14.36 -17.46
CA LYS A 82 -6.01 14.06 -17.26
C LYS A 82 -6.79 15.31 -16.86
N THR A 83 -6.27 16.14 -15.95
CA THR A 83 -6.92 17.39 -15.55
C THR A 83 -6.96 18.39 -16.70
N ARG A 84 -5.90 18.53 -17.50
CA ARG A 84 -5.90 19.37 -18.73
C ARG A 84 -6.99 18.94 -19.72
N ILE A 85 -7.14 17.64 -19.97
CA ILE A 85 -8.22 17.10 -20.82
C ILE A 85 -9.60 17.42 -20.24
N GLN A 86 -9.76 17.40 -18.92
CA GLN A 86 -11.05 17.68 -18.26
C GLN A 86 -11.42 19.16 -18.28
N LEU A 87 -10.43 20.06 -18.16
CA LEU A 87 -10.63 21.50 -18.16
C LEU A 87 -10.78 22.08 -19.56
N GLU A 88 -9.96 21.62 -20.51
CA GLU A 88 -9.92 22.11 -21.89
C GLU A 88 -10.06 20.94 -22.89
N PRO A 89 -11.24 20.29 -22.95
CA PRO A 89 -11.44 19.13 -23.81
C PRO A 89 -11.26 19.47 -25.30
N GLU A 90 -11.58 20.69 -25.73
CA GLU A 90 -11.42 21.12 -27.13
C GLU A 90 -9.94 21.14 -27.57
N VAL A 91 -9.03 21.36 -26.62
CA VAL A 91 -7.59 21.48 -26.88
C VAL A 91 -6.88 20.14 -26.75
N TYR A 92 -7.19 19.38 -25.69
CA TYR A 92 -6.41 18.21 -25.26
C TYR A 92 -7.10 16.85 -25.48
N ASN A 93 -8.37 16.79 -25.87
CA ASN A 93 -9.12 15.51 -25.98
C ASN A 93 -8.79 14.68 -27.24
N ARG A 94 -7.53 14.68 -27.70
CA ARG A 94 -7.04 13.89 -28.84
C ARG A 94 -6.30 12.61 -28.41
N GLY A 95 -6.63 12.12 -27.22
CA GLY A 95 -6.00 10.96 -26.57
C GLY A 95 -4.85 11.32 -25.63
N MET A 96 -4.60 10.47 -24.62
CA MET A 96 -3.65 10.72 -23.54
C MET A 96 -2.22 11.01 -24.01
N ILE A 97 -1.70 10.24 -24.98
CA ILE A 97 -0.32 10.41 -25.48
C ILE A 97 -0.19 11.74 -26.23
N THR A 98 -1.19 12.09 -27.04
CA THR A 98 -1.24 13.36 -27.76
C THR A 98 -1.30 14.53 -26.78
N ALA A 99 -2.19 14.44 -25.78
CA ALA A 99 -2.31 15.44 -24.74
C ALA A 99 -1.01 15.62 -23.96
N PHE A 100 -0.31 14.53 -23.65
CA PHE A 100 1.01 14.58 -23.01
C PHE A 100 2.02 15.37 -23.84
N ARG A 101 2.12 15.08 -25.14
CA ARG A 101 2.99 15.83 -26.07
C ARG A 101 2.59 17.30 -26.20
N GLN A 102 1.29 17.59 -26.21
CA GLN A 102 0.79 18.97 -26.27
C GLN A 102 1.16 19.75 -25.01
N VAL A 103 1.02 19.16 -23.81
CA VAL A 103 1.43 19.81 -22.56
C VAL A 103 2.94 20.08 -22.57
N VAL A 104 3.76 19.09 -22.93
CA VAL A 104 5.22 19.27 -22.98
C VAL A 104 5.64 20.34 -23.98
N SER A 105 5.02 20.38 -25.17
CA SER A 105 5.37 21.35 -26.21
C SER A 105 4.88 22.78 -25.93
N LYS A 106 3.78 22.94 -25.19
CA LYS A 106 3.19 24.27 -24.88
C LYS A 106 3.65 24.84 -23.55
N GLU A 107 3.70 24.01 -22.51
CA GLU A 107 3.94 24.43 -21.11
C GLU A 107 5.32 23.96 -20.59
N GLY A 108 6.03 23.12 -21.36
CA GLY A 108 7.31 22.55 -20.97
C GLY A 108 7.19 21.24 -20.17
N ALA A 109 8.29 20.51 -20.05
CA ALA A 109 8.32 19.22 -19.36
C ALA A 109 8.01 19.34 -17.85
N GLY A 110 8.40 20.46 -17.23
CA GLY A 110 8.14 20.73 -15.82
C GLY A 110 6.65 20.83 -15.48
N ALA A 111 5.79 21.21 -16.43
CA ALA A 111 4.35 21.33 -16.22
C ALA A 111 3.71 20.01 -15.80
N LEU A 112 4.26 18.87 -16.23
CA LEU A 112 3.81 17.53 -15.86
C LEU A 112 4.00 17.21 -14.37
N LEU A 113 4.83 17.97 -13.65
CA LEU A 113 5.05 17.82 -12.21
C LEU A 113 4.29 18.87 -11.40
N THR A 114 3.43 19.67 -12.04
CA THR A 114 2.56 20.62 -11.34
C THR A 114 1.68 19.88 -10.34
N GLY A 115 1.74 20.31 -9.08
CA GLY A 115 1.00 19.66 -8.00
C GLY A 115 1.70 18.43 -7.39
N LEU A 116 2.93 18.08 -7.79
CA LEU A 116 3.68 16.96 -7.20
C LEU A 116 3.81 17.09 -5.67
N GLY A 117 4.11 18.29 -5.17
CA GLY A 117 4.22 18.55 -3.73
C GLY A 117 2.97 18.18 -2.92
N PRO A 118 1.79 18.77 -3.20
CA PRO A 118 0.56 18.37 -2.51
C PRO A 118 0.16 16.92 -2.78
N THR A 119 0.42 16.36 -3.97
CA THR A 119 0.17 14.93 -4.25
C THR A 119 1.02 14.04 -3.35
N ALA A 120 2.33 14.23 -3.35
CA ALA A 120 3.24 13.39 -2.59
C ALA A 120 2.96 13.46 -1.08
N LEU A 121 2.78 14.65 -0.52
CA LEU A 121 2.48 14.82 0.90
C LEU A 121 1.05 14.36 1.25
N GLY A 122 0.05 14.73 0.45
CA GLY A 122 -1.34 14.36 0.68
C GLY A 122 -1.53 12.85 0.69
N TYR A 123 -0.98 12.15 -0.30
CA TYR A 123 -1.04 10.70 -0.37
C TYR A 123 -0.11 10.00 0.64
N ALA A 124 0.97 10.65 1.11
CA ALA A 124 1.73 10.14 2.25
C ALA A 124 0.86 10.14 3.52
N LEU A 125 0.22 11.26 3.84
CA LEU A 125 -0.68 11.36 5.01
C LEU A 125 -1.88 10.42 4.88
N GLN A 126 -2.53 10.40 3.71
CA GLN A 126 -3.62 9.47 3.44
C GLN A 126 -3.15 8.02 3.62
N GLY A 127 -2.01 7.66 3.04
CA GLY A 127 -1.44 6.32 3.15
C GLY A 127 -1.16 5.92 4.60
N ALA A 128 -0.63 6.83 5.40
CA ALA A 128 -0.36 6.61 6.82
C ALA A 128 -1.64 6.26 7.60
N PHE A 129 -2.66 7.11 7.50
CA PHE A 129 -3.93 6.90 8.19
C PHE A 129 -4.69 5.69 7.63
N LYS A 130 -4.67 5.48 6.31
CA LYS A 130 -5.35 4.37 5.65
C LYS A 130 -4.78 3.02 6.04
N PHE A 131 -3.48 2.79 5.84
CA PHE A 131 -2.87 1.49 6.12
C PHE A 131 -2.60 1.28 7.61
N GLY A 132 -2.07 2.29 8.31
CA GLY A 132 -1.84 2.21 9.74
C GLY A 132 -3.15 2.13 10.53
N GLY A 133 -4.13 2.96 10.17
CA GLY A 133 -5.47 2.94 10.78
C GLY A 133 -6.22 1.65 10.47
N TYR A 134 -6.09 1.08 9.27
CA TYR A 134 -6.72 -0.21 8.95
C TYR A 134 -6.26 -1.31 9.90
N GLU A 135 -4.95 -1.44 10.14
CA GLU A 135 -4.42 -2.44 11.05
C GLU A 135 -4.83 -2.16 12.51
N PHE A 136 -4.85 -0.88 12.91
CA PHE A 136 -5.29 -0.46 14.25
C PHE A 136 -6.76 -0.81 14.50
N TRP A 137 -7.67 -0.39 13.62
CA TRP A 137 -9.10 -0.64 13.78
C TRP A 137 -9.47 -2.12 13.66
N LYS A 138 -8.74 -2.90 12.84
CA LYS A 138 -8.86 -4.36 12.85
C LYS A 138 -8.52 -4.94 14.22
N LYS A 139 -7.39 -4.56 14.81
CA LYS A 139 -7.01 -5.04 16.15
C LYS A 139 -8.01 -4.63 17.21
N THR A 140 -8.45 -3.37 17.20
CA THR A 140 -9.46 -2.87 18.14
C THR A 140 -10.76 -3.68 18.05
N ALA A 141 -11.23 -4.00 16.84
CA ALA A 141 -12.41 -4.82 16.67
C ALA A 141 -12.23 -6.24 17.22
N ILE A 142 -11.06 -6.86 17.02
CA ILE A 142 -10.75 -8.18 17.57
C ILE A 142 -10.69 -8.16 19.10
N ASP A 143 -10.07 -7.15 19.68
CA ASP A 143 -9.94 -7.03 21.13
C ASP A 143 -11.29 -6.84 21.81
N GLN A 144 -12.23 -6.18 21.15
CA GLN A 144 -13.58 -5.96 21.65
C GLN A 144 -14.50 -7.17 21.45
N LEU A 145 -14.41 -7.86 20.31
CA LEU A 145 -15.30 -8.96 19.96
C LEU A 145 -14.81 -10.32 20.48
N GLY A 146 -13.51 -10.45 20.76
CA GLY A 146 -12.84 -11.72 20.96
C GLY A 146 -12.48 -12.41 19.64
N VAL A 147 -11.44 -13.25 19.67
CA VAL A 147 -10.85 -13.87 18.46
C VAL A 147 -11.85 -14.72 17.68
N GLU A 148 -12.69 -15.50 18.36
CA GLU A 148 -13.67 -16.39 17.74
C GLU A 148 -14.73 -15.62 16.95
N LYS A 149 -15.44 -14.69 17.61
CA LYS A 149 -16.46 -13.85 16.95
C LYS A 149 -15.86 -12.95 15.87
N ALA A 150 -14.63 -12.48 16.06
CA ALA A 150 -13.95 -11.68 15.06
C ALA A 150 -13.60 -12.51 13.81
N SER A 151 -13.22 -13.78 13.98
CA SER A 151 -13.01 -14.70 12.87
C SER A 151 -14.28 -14.97 12.07
N GLU A 152 -15.42 -15.14 12.75
CA GLU A 152 -16.73 -15.32 12.13
C GLU A 152 -17.16 -14.05 11.36
N ASN A 153 -16.89 -12.87 11.93
CA ASN A 153 -17.31 -11.58 11.38
C ASN A 153 -16.21 -10.83 10.61
N ARG A 154 -15.18 -11.54 10.13
CA ARG A 154 -13.98 -10.95 9.47
C ARG A 154 -14.31 -9.94 8.37
N GLN A 155 -15.36 -10.22 7.59
CA GLN A 155 -15.74 -9.41 6.44
C GLN A 155 -16.23 -8.04 6.89
N ALA A 156 -17.09 -8.02 7.91
CA ALA A 156 -17.57 -6.80 8.54
C ALA A 156 -16.42 -6.01 9.18
N ILE A 157 -15.45 -6.71 9.81
CA ILE A 157 -14.26 -6.06 10.38
C ILE A 157 -13.41 -5.42 9.29
N TYR A 158 -13.12 -6.12 8.18
CA TYR A 158 -12.35 -5.57 7.07
C TYR A 158 -13.02 -4.34 6.48
N LEU A 159 -14.33 -4.39 6.24
CA LEU A 159 -15.10 -3.28 5.70
C LEU A 159 -15.19 -2.10 6.69
N GLY A 160 -15.48 -2.36 7.96
CA GLY A 160 -15.59 -1.34 9.00
C GLY A 160 -14.26 -0.66 9.32
N ALA A 161 -13.20 -1.44 9.54
CA ALA A 161 -11.87 -0.93 9.83
C ALA A 161 -11.32 -0.07 8.68
N SER A 162 -11.50 -0.52 7.44
CA SER A 162 -11.06 0.23 6.26
C SER A 162 -11.88 1.50 6.04
N ALA A 163 -13.20 1.49 6.30
CA ALA A 163 -14.04 2.68 6.20
C ALA A 163 -13.66 3.76 7.22
N ILE A 164 -13.45 3.38 8.49
CA ILE A 164 -13.03 4.31 9.54
C ILE A 164 -11.64 4.86 9.25
N ALA A 165 -10.70 3.99 8.84
CA ALA A 165 -9.35 4.41 8.47
C ALA A 165 -9.37 5.42 7.31
N GLU A 166 -10.15 5.15 6.26
CA GLU A 166 -10.25 6.06 5.10
C GLU A 166 -10.90 7.39 5.48
N PHE A 167 -11.92 7.41 6.35
CA PHE A 167 -12.55 8.65 6.79
C PHE A 167 -11.53 9.63 7.40
N PHE A 168 -10.67 9.16 8.31
CA PHE A 168 -9.61 9.99 8.88
C PHE A 168 -8.50 10.32 7.87
N ALA A 169 -8.20 9.38 6.97
CA ALA A 169 -7.26 9.60 5.89
C ALA A 169 -7.72 10.73 4.94
N ASP A 170 -9.02 10.81 4.67
CA ASP A 170 -9.61 11.84 3.82
C ASP A 170 -9.64 13.21 4.50
N ILE A 171 -9.76 13.28 5.84
CA ILE A 171 -9.60 14.54 6.58
C ILE A 171 -8.20 15.11 6.33
N ALA A 172 -7.18 14.25 6.39
CA ALA A 172 -5.80 14.65 6.14
C ALA A 172 -5.52 14.95 4.66
N LEU A 173 -6.14 14.21 3.73
CA LEU A 173 -5.93 14.37 2.30
C LEU A 173 -6.62 15.61 1.72
N CYS A 174 -7.82 15.94 2.20
CA CYS A 174 -8.70 16.93 1.57
C CYS A 174 -8.04 18.31 1.36
N PRO A 175 -7.33 18.90 2.34
CA PRO A 175 -6.66 20.19 2.13
C PRO A 175 -5.57 20.14 1.04
N LEU A 176 -4.90 19.00 0.90
CA LEU A 176 -3.82 18.81 -0.07
C LEU A 176 -4.38 18.58 -1.47
N GLU A 177 -5.46 17.81 -1.61
CA GLU A 177 -6.19 17.70 -2.89
C GLU A 177 -6.80 19.04 -3.31
N ALA A 178 -7.37 19.82 -2.37
CA ALA A 178 -7.85 21.16 -2.65
C ALA A 178 -6.73 22.08 -3.18
N THR A 179 -5.54 21.99 -2.59
CA THR A 179 -4.35 22.73 -3.05
C THR A 179 -3.89 22.25 -4.42
N ARG A 180 -3.78 20.94 -4.61
CA ARG A 180 -3.40 20.31 -5.88
C ARG A 180 -4.33 20.72 -7.02
N ILE A 181 -5.65 20.62 -6.81
CA ILE A 181 -6.65 20.97 -7.82
C ILE A 181 -6.47 22.41 -8.28
N ARG A 182 -6.24 23.37 -7.37
CA ARG A 182 -6.02 24.77 -7.74
C ARG A 182 -4.70 24.98 -8.48
N LEU A 183 -3.60 24.42 -7.98
CA LEU A 183 -2.30 24.49 -8.66
C LEU A 183 -2.35 23.91 -10.08
N VAL A 184 -3.04 22.78 -10.26
CA VAL A 184 -3.16 22.15 -11.57
C VAL A 184 -4.16 22.89 -12.44
N SER A 185 -5.32 23.30 -11.93
CA SER A 185 -6.38 23.91 -12.76
C SER A 185 -6.16 25.38 -13.10
N GLN A 186 -5.37 26.11 -12.31
CA GLN A 186 -5.15 27.54 -12.44
C GLN A 186 -3.64 27.80 -12.47
N PRO A 187 -3.02 27.96 -13.66
CA PRO A 187 -1.57 28.16 -13.78
C PRO A 187 -1.02 29.32 -12.94
N GLU A 188 -1.80 30.40 -12.81
CA GLU A 188 -1.43 31.62 -12.05
C GLU A 188 -1.82 31.56 -10.56
N PHE A 189 -2.20 30.39 -10.03
CA PHE A 189 -2.67 30.30 -8.65
C PHE A 189 -1.54 30.42 -7.63
N ALA A 190 -0.48 29.63 -7.78
CA ALA A 190 0.68 29.62 -6.89
C ALA A 190 1.82 28.77 -7.46
N GLY A 191 3.05 29.00 -6.99
CA GLY A 191 4.24 28.26 -7.45
C GLY A 191 4.43 26.87 -6.83
N GLY A 192 3.61 26.49 -5.85
CA GLY A 192 3.76 25.19 -5.17
C GLY A 192 2.90 25.04 -3.93
N LEU A 193 3.15 23.96 -3.17
CA LEU A 193 2.37 23.56 -2.01
C LEU A 193 2.20 24.70 -0.99
N ALA A 194 3.30 25.24 -0.46
CA ALA A 194 3.24 26.22 0.63
C ALA A 194 2.51 27.51 0.21
N SER A 195 2.85 28.07 -0.96
CA SER A 195 2.20 29.26 -1.50
C SER A 195 0.73 29.03 -1.82
N GLY A 196 0.38 27.86 -2.37
CA GLY A 196 -1.01 27.52 -2.71
C GLY A 196 -1.85 27.33 -1.45
N PHE A 197 -1.31 26.63 -0.45
CA PHE A 197 -1.95 26.46 0.84
C PHE A 197 -2.16 27.81 1.54
N ALA A 198 -1.14 28.66 1.58
CA ALA A 198 -1.23 30.00 2.17
C ALA A 198 -2.26 30.88 1.45
N ARG A 199 -2.35 30.79 0.13
CA ARG A 199 -3.33 31.55 -0.66
C ARG A 199 -4.76 31.08 -0.37
N ILE A 200 -5.03 29.77 -0.34
CA ILE A 200 -6.35 29.23 0.03
C ILE A 200 -6.74 29.69 1.42
N ALA A 201 -5.82 29.57 2.39
CA ALA A 201 -6.08 29.99 3.77
C ALA A 201 -6.44 31.48 3.87
N ARG A 202 -5.81 32.33 3.06
CA ARG A 202 -6.05 33.78 3.03
C ARG A 202 -7.33 34.16 2.29
N GLU A 203 -7.59 33.57 1.13
CA GLU A 203 -8.68 33.97 0.22
C GLU A 203 -10.00 33.24 0.50
N GLU A 204 -9.94 31.98 0.94
CA GLU A 204 -11.12 31.10 1.08
C GLU A 204 -11.30 30.56 2.51
N GLY A 205 -10.30 30.73 3.38
CA GLY A 205 -10.31 30.20 4.73
C GLY A 205 -10.38 28.68 4.80
N ILE A 206 -10.79 28.16 5.98
CA ILE A 206 -10.87 26.71 6.23
C ILE A 206 -11.88 26.02 5.31
N ALA A 207 -12.97 26.71 4.96
CA ALA A 207 -13.99 26.17 4.06
C ALA A 207 -13.43 25.84 2.67
N GLY A 208 -12.47 26.62 2.17
CA GLY A 208 -11.81 26.38 0.88
C GLY A 208 -11.07 25.05 0.80
N PHE A 209 -10.51 24.57 1.94
CA PHE A 209 -9.81 23.29 2.04
C PHE A 209 -10.75 22.08 2.07
N TYR A 210 -11.98 22.24 2.57
CA TYR A 210 -12.93 21.14 2.78
C TYR A 210 -14.17 21.20 1.88
N SER A 211 -14.21 22.13 0.93
CA SER A 211 -15.30 22.26 -0.04
C SER A 211 -15.54 21.01 -0.89
N GLY A 212 -14.52 20.16 -1.05
CA GLY A 212 -14.58 18.87 -1.77
C GLY A 212 -14.73 17.64 -0.89
N PHE A 213 -14.87 17.78 0.43
CA PHE A 213 -14.77 16.66 1.38
C PHE A 213 -15.86 15.59 1.17
N GLY A 214 -17.12 16.01 0.97
CA GLY A 214 -18.23 15.09 0.70
C GLY A 214 -17.98 14.21 -0.55
N PRO A 215 -17.73 14.80 -1.73
CA PRO A 215 -17.31 14.07 -2.93
C PRO A 215 -16.13 13.13 -2.71
N ILE A 216 -15.11 13.55 -1.95
CA ILE A 216 -13.95 12.72 -1.62
C ILE A 216 -14.40 11.47 -0.85
N LEU A 217 -15.16 11.61 0.24
CA LEU A 217 -15.66 10.49 1.04
C LEU A 217 -16.49 9.50 0.20
N PHE A 218 -17.42 10.01 -0.60
CA PHE A 218 -18.29 9.17 -1.45
C PHE A 218 -17.51 8.32 -2.46
N LYS A 219 -16.33 8.77 -2.86
CA LYS A 219 -15.46 8.05 -3.79
C LYS A 219 -14.50 7.13 -3.05
N GLN A 220 -13.82 7.64 -2.04
CA GLN A 220 -12.66 7.00 -1.42
C GLN A 220 -13.07 5.89 -0.46
N VAL A 221 -14.13 6.08 0.33
CA VAL A 221 -14.57 5.07 1.32
C VAL A 221 -14.98 3.76 0.62
N PRO A 222 -15.90 3.75 -0.38
CA PRO A 222 -16.24 2.50 -1.08
C PRO A 222 -15.05 1.89 -1.83
N TYR A 223 -14.18 2.74 -2.39
CA TYR A 223 -12.97 2.33 -3.06
C TYR A 223 -12.01 1.58 -2.12
N THR A 224 -11.76 2.14 -0.94
CA THR A 224 -10.84 1.57 0.05
C THR A 224 -11.42 0.31 0.71
N MET A 225 -12.73 0.29 1.00
CA MET A 225 -13.43 -0.90 1.49
C MET A 225 -13.28 -2.08 0.53
N ALA A 226 -13.60 -1.87 -0.75
CA ALA A 226 -13.44 -2.88 -1.79
C ALA A 226 -11.99 -3.34 -1.93
N LYS A 227 -11.05 -2.39 -1.93
CA LYS A 227 -9.61 -2.66 -2.04
C LYS A 227 -9.12 -3.60 -0.92
N PHE A 228 -9.31 -3.23 0.35
CA PHE A 228 -8.80 -4.06 1.46
C PHE A 228 -9.53 -5.38 1.56
N TYR A 229 -10.86 -5.40 1.43
CA TYR A 229 -11.64 -6.62 1.50
C TYR A 229 -11.19 -7.65 0.46
N VAL A 230 -11.09 -7.24 -0.82
CA VAL A 230 -10.69 -8.15 -1.90
C VAL A 230 -9.22 -8.53 -1.76
N TYR A 231 -8.36 -7.61 -1.35
CA TYR A 231 -6.95 -7.92 -1.11
C TYR A 231 -6.80 -9.05 -0.08
N GLU A 232 -7.43 -8.94 1.09
CA GLU A 232 -7.31 -9.95 2.16
C GLU A 232 -7.81 -11.32 1.66
N VAL A 233 -8.99 -11.36 1.02
CA VAL A 233 -9.57 -12.62 0.53
C VAL A 233 -8.72 -13.26 -0.58
N VAL A 234 -8.23 -12.48 -1.54
CA VAL A 234 -7.42 -13.00 -2.64
C VAL A 234 -6.06 -13.44 -2.13
N PHE A 235 -5.44 -12.68 -1.23
CA PHE A 235 -4.14 -13.02 -0.65
C PHE A 235 -4.22 -14.29 0.20
N GLU A 236 -5.22 -14.42 1.07
CA GLU A 236 -5.45 -15.62 1.88
C GLU A 236 -5.59 -16.88 1.00
N LYS A 237 -6.44 -16.80 -0.05
CA LYS A 237 -6.64 -17.90 -0.98
C LYS A 237 -5.38 -18.21 -1.81
N ALA A 238 -4.64 -17.19 -2.21
CA ALA A 238 -3.43 -17.38 -3.01
C ALA A 238 -2.31 -18.03 -2.17
N VAL A 239 -2.16 -17.65 -0.89
CA VAL A 239 -1.26 -18.32 0.05
C VAL A 239 -1.71 -19.76 0.29
N ALA A 240 -2.99 -20.01 0.57
CA ALA A 240 -3.50 -21.36 0.76
C ALA A 240 -3.26 -22.26 -0.48
N GLY A 241 -3.39 -21.70 -1.68
CA GLY A 241 -3.10 -22.38 -2.94
C GLY A 241 -1.64 -22.79 -3.13
N THR A 242 -0.70 -22.24 -2.36
CA THR A 242 0.71 -22.68 -2.39
C THR A 242 0.95 -23.98 -1.62
N GLY A 243 -0.02 -24.41 -0.79
CA GLY A 243 0.13 -25.57 0.10
C GLY A 243 1.15 -25.38 1.23
N LYS A 244 1.71 -24.18 1.41
CA LYS A 244 2.69 -23.84 2.45
C LYS A 244 2.19 -22.70 3.33
N PRO A 245 2.51 -22.69 4.63
CA PRO A 245 2.23 -21.54 5.46
C PRO A 245 3.05 -20.34 5.00
N LYS A 246 2.52 -19.12 5.21
CA LYS A 246 3.16 -17.86 4.81
C LYS A 246 4.59 -17.72 5.33
N SER A 247 4.90 -18.27 6.50
CA SER A 247 6.23 -18.25 7.12
C SER A 247 7.28 -19.06 6.35
N GLU A 248 6.87 -20.03 5.53
CA GLU A 248 7.76 -20.89 4.73
C GLU A 248 7.92 -20.40 3.28
N LEU A 249 7.19 -19.34 2.90
CA LEU A 249 7.26 -18.81 1.55
C LEU A 249 8.49 -17.92 1.37
N ALA A 250 9.16 -18.07 0.23
CA ALA A 250 10.24 -17.20 -0.16
C ALA A 250 9.74 -15.74 -0.25
N PRO A 251 10.57 -14.74 0.09
CA PRO A 251 10.13 -13.35 0.06
C PRO A 251 9.67 -12.88 -1.32
N SER A 252 10.32 -13.35 -2.39
CA SER A 252 9.91 -13.07 -3.77
C SER A 252 8.51 -13.60 -4.09
N THR A 253 8.16 -14.79 -3.57
CA THR A 253 6.82 -15.36 -3.71
C THR A 253 5.80 -14.49 -2.97
N ILE A 254 6.08 -14.06 -1.75
CA ILE A 254 5.19 -13.17 -0.99
C ILE A 254 4.99 -11.84 -1.72
N SER A 255 6.05 -11.23 -2.27
CA SER A 255 5.94 -10.00 -3.05
C SER A 255 5.11 -10.20 -4.33
N ALA A 256 5.26 -11.34 -5.01
CA ALA A 256 4.43 -11.69 -6.17
C ALA A 256 2.95 -11.89 -5.81
N LEU A 257 2.67 -12.54 -4.67
CA LEU A 257 1.32 -12.70 -4.14
C LEU A 257 0.71 -11.35 -3.75
N ASN A 258 1.47 -10.46 -3.10
CA ASN A 258 1.02 -9.10 -2.77
C ASN A 258 0.65 -8.31 -4.04
N LEU A 259 1.49 -8.41 -5.07
CA LEU A 259 1.26 -7.74 -6.36
C LEU A 259 0.00 -8.28 -7.06
N GLY A 260 -0.14 -9.61 -7.15
CA GLY A 260 -1.30 -10.25 -7.77
C GLY A 260 -2.61 -9.95 -7.03
N SER A 261 -2.60 -10.07 -5.70
CA SER A 261 -3.75 -9.71 -4.85
C SER A 261 -4.08 -8.23 -4.95
N GLY A 262 -3.06 -7.36 -4.98
CA GLY A 262 -3.24 -5.91 -5.16
C GLY A 262 -3.86 -5.56 -6.52
N LEU A 263 -3.50 -6.28 -7.59
CA LEU A 263 -4.10 -6.09 -8.91
C LEU A 263 -5.60 -6.42 -8.89
N MET A 264 -5.97 -7.58 -8.35
CA MET A 264 -7.36 -8.01 -8.22
C MET A 264 -8.17 -7.06 -7.33
N ALA A 265 -7.59 -6.64 -6.21
CA ALA A 265 -8.16 -5.62 -5.33
C ALA A 265 -8.40 -4.29 -6.07
N GLY A 266 -7.45 -3.86 -6.89
CA GLY A 266 -7.58 -2.67 -7.71
C GLY A 266 -8.71 -2.78 -8.75
N PHE A 267 -8.86 -3.93 -9.40
CA PHE A 267 -9.97 -4.15 -10.33
C PHE A 267 -11.33 -4.11 -9.63
N ALA A 268 -11.45 -4.80 -8.50
CA ALA A 268 -12.70 -4.77 -7.72
C ALA A 268 -13.02 -3.36 -7.22
N ALA A 269 -12.02 -2.65 -6.69
CA ALA A 269 -12.17 -1.26 -6.25
C ALA A 269 -12.61 -0.35 -7.40
N ALA A 270 -12.04 -0.51 -8.60
CA ALA A 270 -12.45 0.24 -9.78
C ALA A 270 -13.90 -0.02 -10.16
N ILE A 271 -14.33 -1.29 -10.20
CA ILE A 271 -15.70 -1.69 -10.56
C ILE A 271 -16.71 -1.15 -9.54
N ILE A 272 -16.46 -1.35 -8.25
CA ILE A 272 -17.37 -0.98 -7.16
C ILE A 272 -17.49 0.55 -7.04
N SER A 273 -16.37 1.28 -7.16
CA SER A 273 -16.38 2.74 -7.08
C SER A 273 -16.75 3.45 -8.38
N GLN A 274 -16.92 2.72 -9.49
CA GLN A 274 -17.16 3.30 -10.81
C GLN A 274 -18.41 4.21 -10.85
N PRO A 275 -19.58 3.80 -10.33
CA PRO A 275 -20.78 4.64 -10.41
C PRO A 275 -20.59 5.97 -9.68
N ALA A 276 -20.00 5.93 -8.48
CA ALA A 276 -19.70 7.12 -7.70
C ALA A 276 -18.72 8.03 -8.44
N ASP A 277 -17.64 7.49 -9.03
CA ASP A 277 -16.66 8.29 -9.78
C ASP A 277 -17.28 8.96 -11.01
N THR A 278 -18.09 8.22 -11.78
CA THR A 278 -18.79 8.77 -12.94
C THR A 278 -19.74 9.90 -12.53
N LEU A 279 -20.54 9.70 -11.49
CA LEU A 279 -21.49 10.70 -11.02
C LEU A 279 -20.79 11.96 -10.50
N LEU A 280 -19.74 11.82 -9.70
CA LEU A 280 -18.96 12.93 -9.16
C LEU A 280 -18.21 13.71 -10.25
N SER A 281 -17.68 13.03 -11.26
CA SER A 281 -17.01 13.71 -12.38
C SER A 281 -17.97 14.56 -13.23
N LYS A 282 -19.26 14.18 -13.29
CA LYS A 282 -20.28 14.89 -14.06
C LYS A 282 -20.98 15.97 -13.25
N ILE A 283 -21.21 15.76 -11.94
CA ILE A 283 -21.89 16.76 -11.11
C ILE A 283 -21.04 18.03 -11.00
N ASN A 284 -19.71 17.89 -10.99
CA ASN A 284 -18.77 19.01 -10.99
C ASN A 284 -18.78 19.84 -12.29
N LYS A 285 -19.37 19.32 -13.37
CA LYS A 285 -19.53 20.04 -14.66
C LYS A 285 -20.83 20.83 -14.75
N THR A 286 -21.74 20.69 -13.79
CA THR A 286 -23.06 21.33 -13.81
C THR A 286 -23.26 22.18 -12.55
N LYS A 287 -23.72 23.42 -12.69
CA LYS A 287 -24.04 24.27 -11.55
C LYS A 287 -25.31 23.74 -10.87
N ALA A 288 -25.34 23.78 -9.53
CA ALA A 288 -26.54 23.44 -8.78
C ALA A 288 -27.65 24.46 -9.07
N LEU A 289 -28.88 24.00 -9.27
CA LEU A 289 -30.04 24.88 -9.29
C LEU A 289 -30.40 25.30 -7.85
N PRO A 290 -31.02 26.48 -7.65
CA PRO A 290 -31.45 26.91 -6.32
C PRO A 290 -32.37 25.88 -5.65
N GLY A 291 -32.04 25.46 -4.43
CA GLY A 291 -32.83 24.50 -3.63
C GLY A 291 -32.57 23.01 -3.91
N GLU A 292 -31.66 22.67 -4.83
CA GLU A 292 -31.41 21.26 -5.19
C GLU A 292 -30.34 20.60 -4.31
N THR A 293 -30.66 19.48 -3.68
CA THR A 293 -29.69 18.73 -2.86
C THR A 293 -28.68 17.99 -3.75
N VAL A 294 -27.44 17.87 -3.29
CA VAL A 294 -26.38 17.09 -3.97
C VAL A 294 -26.85 15.65 -4.20
N THR A 295 -27.45 15.02 -3.19
CA THR A 295 -27.98 13.66 -3.28
C THR A 295 -29.09 13.54 -4.32
N GLY A 296 -30.05 14.48 -4.35
CA GLY A 296 -31.12 14.48 -5.33
C GLY A 296 -30.59 14.60 -6.76
N ARG A 297 -29.56 15.41 -6.98
CA ARG A 297 -28.86 15.52 -8.27
C ARG A 297 -28.16 14.23 -8.67
N LEU A 298 -27.41 13.62 -7.75
CA LEU A 298 -26.73 12.35 -8.02
C LEU A 298 -27.72 11.25 -8.41
N VAL A 299 -28.87 11.16 -7.73
CA VAL A 299 -29.93 10.19 -8.06
C VAL A 299 -30.54 10.45 -9.42
N LYS A 300 -30.92 11.70 -9.73
CA LYS A 300 -31.45 12.08 -11.06
C LYS A 300 -30.45 11.76 -12.17
N MET A 301 -29.18 12.09 -11.95
CA MET A 301 -28.10 11.82 -12.91
C MET A 301 -27.86 10.32 -13.09
N ALA A 302 -27.91 9.53 -12.01
CA ALA A 302 -27.81 8.08 -12.10
C ALA A 302 -28.94 7.49 -12.95
N GLY A 303 -30.18 7.97 -12.76
CA GLY A 303 -31.33 7.59 -13.58
C GLY A 303 -31.15 7.97 -15.06
N ALA A 304 -30.70 9.20 -15.34
CA ALA A 304 -30.51 9.70 -16.71
C ALA A 304 -29.37 8.99 -17.47
N LEU A 305 -28.30 8.61 -16.78
CA LEU A 305 -27.17 7.89 -17.37
C LEU A 305 -27.49 6.41 -17.61
N GLY A 306 -28.33 5.83 -16.77
CA GLY A 306 -28.56 4.39 -16.70
C GLY A 306 -27.29 3.60 -16.35
N VAL A 307 -27.43 2.28 -16.25
CA VAL A 307 -26.33 1.38 -15.87
C VAL A 307 -25.15 1.50 -16.85
N LYS A 308 -25.41 1.50 -18.17
CA LYS A 308 -24.36 1.63 -19.18
C LYS A 308 -23.58 2.95 -19.06
N GLY A 309 -24.28 4.05 -18.76
CA GLY A 309 -23.66 5.36 -18.56
C GLY A 309 -22.84 5.46 -17.27
N LEU A 310 -23.24 4.76 -16.21
CA LEU A 310 -22.49 4.73 -14.94
C LEU A 310 -21.12 4.05 -15.08
N PHE A 311 -20.97 3.10 -16.00
CA PHE A 311 -19.72 2.36 -16.22
C PHE A 311 -18.87 2.87 -17.38
N THR A 312 -19.17 4.06 -17.94
CA THR A 312 -18.31 4.68 -18.96
C THR A 312 -16.91 4.96 -18.42
N GLY A 313 -15.89 4.55 -19.15
CA GLY A 313 -14.48 4.76 -18.76
C GLY A 313 -13.91 3.68 -17.81
N LEU A 314 -14.68 2.62 -17.50
CA LEU A 314 -14.23 1.54 -16.61
C LEU A 314 -12.91 0.89 -17.08
N GLY A 315 -12.75 0.62 -18.38
CA GLY A 315 -11.54 -0.05 -18.90
C GLY A 315 -10.25 0.71 -18.58
N ALA A 316 -10.25 2.04 -18.77
CA ALA A 316 -9.11 2.88 -18.41
C ALA A 316 -8.88 2.91 -16.90
N ARG A 317 -9.96 2.90 -16.10
CA ARG A 317 -9.87 2.84 -14.65
C ARG A 317 -9.35 1.50 -14.15
N LEU A 318 -9.71 0.37 -14.77
CA LEU A 318 -9.16 -0.94 -14.43
C LEU A 318 -7.63 -0.94 -14.57
N VAL A 319 -7.11 -0.46 -15.69
CA VAL A 319 -5.65 -0.38 -15.91
C VAL A 319 -4.99 0.53 -14.88
N MET A 320 -5.51 1.76 -14.71
CA MET A 320 -4.91 2.75 -13.80
C MET A 320 -4.97 2.30 -12.35
N VAL A 321 -6.16 1.95 -11.85
CA VAL A 321 -6.38 1.57 -10.46
C VAL A 321 -5.75 0.22 -10.15
N GLY A 322 -5.83 -0.74 -11.07
CA GLY A 322 -5.23 -2.06 -10.94
C GLY A 322 -3.72 -1.97 -10.76
N THR A 323 -3.03 -1.28 -11.66
CA THR A 323 -1.56 -1.11 -11.58
C THR A 323 -1.13 -0.31 -10.36
N LEU A 324 -1.83 0.79 -10.05
CA LEU A 324 -1.58 1.61 -8.86
C LEU A 324 -1.72 0.77 -7.58
N THR A 325 -2.80 0.00 -7.46
CA THR A 325 -3.08 -0.79 -6.26
C THR A 325 -2.12 -1.98 -6.12
N ALA A 326 -1.77 -2.63 -7.23
CA ALA A 326 -0.74 -3.67 -7.25
C ALA A 326 0.61 -3.14 -6.74
N GLY A 327 1.03 -1.97 -7.23
CA GLY A 327 2.25 -1.30 -6.77
C GLY A 327 2.19 -0.93 -5.29
N GLN A 328 1.05 -0.41 -4.81
CA GLN A 328 0.87 -0.05 -3.40
C GLN A 328 1.04 -1.25 -2.47
N PHE A 329 0.38 -2.37 -2.74
CA PHE A 329 0.48 -3.55 -1.87
C PHE A 329 1.83 -4.25 -1.97
N ALA A 330 2.47 -4.25 -3.14
CA ALA A 330 3.84 -4.75 -3.29
C ALA A 330 4.82 -3.94 -2.43
N ILE A 331 4.84 -2.61 -2.60
CA ILE A 331 5.72 -1.71 -1.84
C ILE A 331 5.39 -1.78 -0.34
N TYR A 332 4.11 -1.78 0.03
CA TYR A 332 3.68 -1.89 1.42
C TYR A 332 4.16 -3.19 2.07
N GLY A 333 3.99 -4.33 1.39
CA GLY A 333 4.44 -5.62 1.88
C GLY A 333 5.95 -5.70 2.05
N ASP A 334 6.72 -5.17 1.11
CA ASP A 334 8.18 -5.15 1.18
C ASP A 334 8.69 -4.24 2.29
N ILE A 335 8.12 -3.03 2.44
CA ILE A 335 8.52 -2.11 3.52
C ILE A 335 8.14 -2.70 4.89
N LYS A 336 6.94 -3.28 5.04
CA LYS A 336 6.55 -3.97 6.29
C LYS A 336 7.56 -5.04 6.69
N ARG A 337 8.00 -5.84 5.71
CA ARG A 337 9.00 -6.88 5.92
C ARG A 337 10.34 -6.30 6.35
N VAL A 338 10.85 -5.28 5.66
CA VAL A 338 12.12 -4.60 6.00
C VAL A 338 12.05 -3.97 7.40
N LEU A 339 10.90 -3.42 7.77
CA LEU A 339 10.66 -2.84 9.08
C LEU A 339 10.31 -3.88 10.16
N GLY A 340 10.33 -5.18 9.88
CA GLY A 340 9.92 -6.20 10.86
C GLY A 340 8.46 -6.09 11.33
N ALA A 341 7.63 -5.31 10.64
CA ALA A 341 6.20 -5.17 10.90
C ALA A 341 5.42 -6.30 10.22
N THR A 342 5.78 -7.54 10.52
CA THR A 342 5.18 -8.75 9.93
C THR A 342 4.07 -9.33 10.79
N ALA A 343 3.95 -8.91 12.05
CA ALA A 343 2.87 -9.25 12.99
C ALA A 343 1.55 -8.49 12.69
N GLY A 344 1.20 -8.39 11.41
CA GLY A 344 -0.11 -7.87 11.01
C GLY A 344 -1.22 -8.76 11.55
N VAL A 345 -2.35 -8.16 11.88
CA VAL A 345 -3.49 -8.87 12.42
C VAL A 345 -4.19 -9.59 11.28
N GLU A 346 -3.85 -10.85 11.07
CA GLU A 346 -4.48 -11.75 10.11
C GLU A 346 -5.65 -12.47 10.79
N ILE A 347 -6.87 -12.19 10.34
CA ILE A 347 -8.06 -12.89 10.82
C ILE A 347 -8.19 -14.20 10.01
N ALA A 348 -7.42 -15.22 10.37
CA ALA A 348 -7.46 -16.52 9.70
C ALA A 348 -8.80 -17.23 9.94
N LYS A 349 -9.27 -18.05 8.97
CA LYS A 349 -10.49 -18.86 9.14
C LYS A 349 -10.27 -19.88 10.24
N VAL A 350 -11.08 -19.85 11.31
CA VAL A 350 -11.21 -21.01 12.20
C VAL A 350 -11.70 -22.13 11.30
N THR A 351 -10.77 -22.98 10.89
CA THR A 351 -11.09 -24.20 10.17
C THR A 351 -11.46 -25.16 11.27
N THR A 352 -12.75 -25.30 11.55
CA THR A 352 -13.25 -26.45 12.28
C THR A 352 -12.82 -27.67 11.48
N VAL A 353 -11.78 -28.34 11.96
CA VAL A 353 -11.40 -29.66 11.48
C VAL A 353 -12.57 -30.56 11.86
N ALA A 354 -13.38 -30.90 10.86
CA ALA A 354 -14.33 -32.00 10.92
C ALA A 354 -13.68 -33.21 10.25
#